data_AF-A0A7T7KX55-F1
#
_entry.id   AF-A0A7T7KX55-F1
#
_cell.length_a   1.000
_cell.length_b   1.000
_cell.length_c   1.000
_cell.angle_alpha   90.00
_cell.angle_beta   90.00
_cell.angle_gamma   90.00
#
_symmetry.space_group_name_H-M   'P 1'
#
loop_
_entity.id
_entity.type
_entity.pdbx_description
1 polymer ?
#
loop_
_entity_poly.entity_id
_entity_poly.type
_entity_poly.pdbx_seq_one_letter_code
_entity_poly.pdbx_strand_id
1 'polypeptide(L)'
;MTISRDNRGRRKPPRGRLLDIYDIRVEPTPRGGGLSARRHVTVLYGNDGRRPGLPHLDDRQLDDPHAEVADLLTAAARHRGMPWDRRPEVEARIRRRAGHRKAWEHAWTGAIVVLLCMLALLVALVVANGEAPVVLLLVCIPAASFVALAALLNWRWESQVPRSPREPEPPQAVRRA
;
A
#
# COMPACT_ATOMS: atom_id res chain seq x y z
N MET A 1 8.09 54.38 4.88
CA MET A 1 8.69 53.19 4.26
C MET A 1 8.71 52.10 5.32
N THR A 2 7.65 51.30 5.38
CA THR A 2 7.33 50.45 6.55
C THR A 2 7.51 48.99 6.15
N ILE A 3 8.54 48.35 6.71
CA ILE A 3 8.92 46.96 6.42
C ILE A 3 7.96 46.04 7.17
N SER A 4 6.97 45.51 6.45
CA SER A 4 6.07 44.46 6.92
C SER A 4 6.83 43.13 6.97
N ARG A 5 7.21 42.69 8.18
CA ARG A 5 7.77 41.35 8.41
C ARG A 5 6.64 40.33 8.36
N ASP A 6 6.54 39.64 7.23
CA ASP A 6 5.79 38.41 7.00
C ASP A 6 6.23 37.33 8.00
N ASN A 7 5.50 37.24 9.11
CA ASN A 7 5.68 36.24 10.15
C ASN A 7 4.94 34.97 9.70
N ARG A 8 5.44 34.35 8.63
CA ARG A 8 4.94 33.08 8.10
C ARG A 8 5.03 32.04 9.21
N GLY A 9 3.85 31.72 9.76
CA GLY A 9 3.68 30.85 10.90
C GLY A 9 4.42 29.53 10.73
N ARG A 10 5.54 29.40 11.44
CA ARG A 10 6.05 28.09 11.84
C ARG A 10 4.97 27.47 12.73
N ARG A 11 4.05 26.74 12.11
CA ARG A 11 3.13 25.85 12.82
C ARG A 11 4.01 24.85 13.56
N LYS A 12 4.33 25.14 14.83
CA LYS A 12 4.86 24.13 15.74
C LYS A 12 3.83 23.00 15.70
N PRO A 13 4.22 21.77 15.34
CA PRO A 13 3.29 20.66 15.39
C PRO A 13 2.72 20.60 16.81
N PRO A 14 1.40 20.41 16.98
CA PRO A 14 0.80 20.36 18.30
C PRO A 14 1.55 19.32 19.13
N ARG A 15 2.09 19.75 20.28
CA ARG A 15 2.96 18.97 21.16
C ARG A 15 2.33 17.64 21.65
N GLY A 16 1.03 17.42 21.39
CA GLY A 16 0.32 16.16 21.66
C GLY A 16 0.39 15.08 20.57
N ARG A 17 0.92 15.33 19.36
CA ARG A 17 0.95 14.30 18.30
C ARG A 17 1.96 13.18 18.52
N LEU A 18 3.04 13.44 19.26
CA LEU A 18 4.06 12.42 19.56
C LEU A 18 3.52 11.30 20.46
N LEU A 19 2.51 11.58 21.30
CA LEU A 19 1.85 10.58 22.14
C LEU A 19 0.97 9.61 21.34
N ASP A 20 0.54 10.00 20.14
CA ASP A 20 -0.35 9.16 19.33
C ASP A 20 0.41 8.18 18.42
N ILE A 21 1.74 8.15 18.54
CA ILE A 21 2.61 7.26 17.79
C ILE A 21 2.73 5.94 18.54
N TYR A 22 2.29 4.88 17.89
CA TYR A 22 2.34 3.50 18.38
C TYR A 22 3.66 2.83 18.01
N ASP A 23 4.12 2.98 16.77
CA ASP A 23 5.31 2.30 16.26
C ASP A 23 5.97 3.06 15.11
N ILE A 24 7.25 2.81 14.86
CA ILE A 24 7.97 3.29 13.67
C ILE A 24 8.63 2.07 13.06
N ARG A 25 8.30 1.75 11.81
CA ARG A 25 8.88 0.59 11.12
C ARG A 25 9.43 0.98 9.77
N VAL A 26 10.58 0.42 9.47
CA VAL A 26 11.15 0.42 8.12
C VAL A 26 10.53 -0.76 7.38
N GLU A 27 9.79 -0.46 6.30
CA GLU A 27 9.19 -1.49 5.44
C GLU A 27 9.82 -1.45 4.06
N PRO A 28 10.00 -2.62 3.39
CA PRO A 28 10.43 -2.64 2.01
C PRO A 28 9.34 -2.01 1.14
N THR A 29 9.73 -1.13 0.21
CA THR A 29 8.79 -0.50 -0.70
C THR A 29 8.19 -1.56 -1.63
N PRO A 30 6.86 -1.78 -1.62
CA PRO A 30 6.24 -2.84 -2.43
C PRO A 30 6.31 -2.59 -3.95
N ARG A 31 6.70 -1.38 -4.38
CA ARG A 31 6.93 -1.00 -5.78
C ARG A 31 8.40 -0.61 -6.00
N GLY A 32 9.30 -1.57 -5.86
CA GLY A 32 10.70 -1.42 -6.29
C GLY A 32 10.83 -1.72 -7.78
N GLY A 33 10.80 -0.70 -8.63
CA GLY A 33 10.82 -0.88 -10.09
C GLY A 33 11.73 0.10 -10.85
N GLY A 34 12.78 0.60 -10.21
CA GLY A 34 13.75 1.44 -10.90
C GLY A 34 15.07 1.55 -10.14
N LEU A 35 16.17 1.77 -10.87
CA LEU A 35 17.52 2.02 -10.33
C LEU A 35 17.56 3.19 -9.32
N SER A 36 16.57 4.08 -9.37
CA SER A 36 16.38 5.22 -8.46
C SER A 36 15.12 5.09 -7.58
N ALA A 37 14.58 3.89 -7.36
CA ALA A 37 13.46 3.70 -6.45
C ALA A 37 13.96 3.50 -5.00
N ARG A 38 13.29 4.13 -4.02
CA ARG A 38 13.56 3.93 -2.59
C ARG A 38 13.35 2.45 -2.23
N ARG A 39 14.36 1.77 -1.70
CA ARG A 39 14.28 0.35 -1.36
C ARG A 39 13.46 0.15 -0.08
N HIS A 40 13.63 1.05 0.89
CA HIS A 40 12.82 1.07 2.10
C HIS A 40 12.10 2.42 2.29
N VAL A 41 10.97 2.32 2.97
CA VAL A 41 10.17 3.45 3.42
C VAL A 41 9.94 3.31 4.92
N THR A 42 10.29 4.35 5.66
CA THR A 42 9.94 4.42 7.08
C THR A 42 8.50 4.87 7.22
N VAL A 43 7.70 4.05 7.88
CA VAL A 43 6.27 4.26 8.10
C VAL A 43 6.04 4.47 9.59
N LEU A 44 5.34 5.55 9.92
CA LEU A 44 4.83 5.79 11.26
C LEU A 44 3.53 5.02 11.44
N TYR A 45 3.34 4.36 12.57
CA TYR A 45 2.09 3.76 12.96
C TYR A 45 1.44 4.60 14.06
N GLY A 46 0.29 5.19 13.76
CA GLY A 46 -0.54 5.87 14.77
C GLY A 46 -1.40 4.87 15.55
N ASN A 47 -1.81 5.21 16.78
CA ASN A 47 -2.80 4.39 17.53
C ASN A 47 -4.15 4.33 16.82
N ASP A 48 -4.45 5.33 15.98
CA ASP A 48 -5.62 5.37 15.13
C ASP A 48 -5.52 4.43 13.90
N GLY A 49 -4.38 3.76 13.72
CA GLY A 49 -4.11 2.86 12.61
C GLY A 49 -3.79 3.57 11.29
N ARG A 50 -3.51 4.88 11.32
CA ARG A 50 -2.95 5.59 10.16
C ARG A 50 -1.47 5.23 9.99
N ARG A 51 -1.04 5.34 8.72
CA ARG A 51 0.32 5.05 8.28
C ARG A 51 0.94 6.23 7.52
N PRO A 52 1.23 7.38 8.16
CA PRO A 52 1.94 8.44 7.47
C PRO A 52 3.39 8.00 7.23
N GLY A 53 3.82 8.06 5.97
CA GLY A 53 5.22 7.84 5.62
C GLY A 53 6.09 8.99 6.14
N LEU A 54 7.32 8.67 6.54
CA LEU A 54 8.35 9.66 6.84
C LEU A 54 9.29 9.77 5.65
N PRO A 55 9.06 10.71 4.71
CA PRO A 55 9.87 10.81 3.51
C PRO A 55 11.31 11.28 3.76
N HIS A 56 11.61 11.73 4.98
CA HIS A 56 12.94 12.19 5.44
C HIS A 56 13.73 11.09 6.19
N LEU A 57 13.16 9.90 6.33
CA LEU A 57 13.82 8.74 6.92
C LEU A 57 13.85 7.63 5.87
N ASP A 58 14.57 7.88 4.78
CA ASP A 58 14.75 6.95 3.68
C ASP A 58 16.24 6.62 3.48
N ASP A 59 16.50 5.50 2.80
CA ASP A 59 17.85 4.99 2.49
C ASP A 59 18.73 5.95 1.68
N ARG A 60 18.17 7.09 1.24
CA ARG A 60 18.91 8.14 0.53
C ARG A 60 19.52 9.16 1.47
N GLN A 61 18.94 9.34 2.64
CA GLN A 61 19.38 10.32 3.62
C GLN A 61 20.16 9.66 4.76
N LEU A 62 19.90 8.37 5.04
CA LEU A 62 20.57 7.63 6.10
C LEU A 62 21.20 6.37 5.53
N ASP A 63 22.44 6.12 5.92
CA ASP A 63 23.20 4.92 5.53
C ASP A 63 22.58 3.66 6.13
N ASP A 64 22.07 3.75 7.38
CA ASP A 64 21.34 2.68 8.05
C ASP A 64 20.03 3.20 8.68
N PRO A 65 18.90 3.13 7.95
CA PRO A 65 17.61 3.56 8.47
C PRO A 65 17.12 2.70 9.64
N HIS A 66 17.60 1.46 9.79
CA HIS A 66 17.16 0.59 10.89
C HIS A 66 17.79 0.98 12.22
N ALA A 67 19.09 1.27 12.23
CA ALA A 67 19.80 1.75 13.42
C ALA A 67 19.20 3.08 13.92
N GLU A 68 18.94 4.00 13.00
CA GLU A 68 18.41 5.32 13.31
C GLU A 68 16.96 5.26 13.83
N VAL A 69 16.13 4.36 13.29
CA VAL A 69 14.80 4.09 13.87
C VAL A 69 14.92 3.50 15.27
N ALA A 70 15.87 2.60 15.52
CA ALA A 70 16.09 2.03 16.85
C ALA A 70 16.52 3.09 17.88
N ASP A 71 17.40 4.01 17.48
CA ASP A 71 17.83 5.14 18.30
C ASP A 71 16.69 6.13 18.57
N LEU A 72 15.89 6.44 17.54
CA LEU A 72 14.69 7.26 17.69
C LEU A 72 13.67 6.62 18.64
N LEU A 73 13.44 5.31 18.54
CA LEU A 73 12.56 4.58 19.46
C LEU A 73 13.09 4.61 20.89
N THR A 74 14.41 4.45 21.06
CA THR A 74 15.07 4.55 22.37
C THR A 74 14.93 5.94 22.98
N ALA A 75 15.15 6.99 22.19
CA ALA A 75 14.97 8.38 22.62
C ALA A 75 13.49 8.68 22.94
N ALA A 76 12.55 8.18 22.13
CA ALA A 76 11.12 8.34 22.34
C ALA A 76 10.64 7.62 23.61
N ALA A 77 11.14 6.42 23.90
CA ALA A 77 10.83 5.68 25.12
C ALA A 77 11.24 6.46 26.39
N ARG A 78 12.44 7.07 26.37
CA ARG A 78 12.91 7.94 27.47
C ARG A 78 11.99 9.15 27.67
N HIS A 79 11.54 9.77 26.58
CA HIS A 79 10.63 10.92 26.65
C HIS A 79 9.20 10.54 27.09
N ARG A 80 8.75 9.33 26.78
CA ARG A 80 7.40 8.85 27.13
C ARG A 80 7.30 8.34 28.58
N GLY A 81 8.43 7.99 29.21
CA GLY A 81 8.46 7.44 30.57
C GLY A 81 7.86 6.04 30.69
N MET A 82 7.67 5.33 29.57
CA MET A 82 7.17 3.95 29.52
C MET A 82 7.94 3.15 28.47
N PRO A 83 8.13 1.82 28.70
CA PRO A 83 8.71 0.94 27.70
C PRO A 83 7.83 0.87 26.44
N TRP A 84 8.48 0.76 25.29
CA TRP A 84 7.83 0.69 23.98
C TRP A 84 7.34 -0.73 23.69
N ASP A 85 6.26 -1.16 24.37
CA ASP A 85 5.71 -2.50 24.21
C ASP A 85 4.73 -2.61 23.04
N ARG A 86 4.85 -3.70 22.26
CA ARG A 86 3.90 -4.04 21.19
C ARG A 86 2.54 -4.38 21.79
N ARG A 87 1.52 -3.60 21.44
CA ARG A 87 0.11 -3.82 21.80
C ARG A 87 -0.60 -4.60 20.69
N PRO A 88 -0.96 -5.87 20.92
CA PRO A 88 -1.57 -6.71 19.88
C PRO A 88 -2.93 -6.16 19.40
N GLU A 89 -3.65 -5.43 20.25
CA GLU A 89 -4.92 -4.78 19.91
C GLU A 89 -4.79 -3.73 18.82
N VAL A 90 -3.70 -2.93 18.85
CA VAL A 90 -3.46 -1.87 17.87
C VAL A 90 -3.04 -2.49 16.53
N GLU A 91 -2.22 -3.54 16.57
CA GLU A 91 -1.86 -4.31 15.37
C GLU A 91 -3.10 -4.93 14.70
N ALA A 92 -4.05 -5.46 15.47
CA ALA A 92 -5.29 -6.00 14.93
C ALA A 92 -6.13 -4.93 14.21
N ARG A 93 -6.22 -3.71 14.77
CA ARG A 93 -6.92 -2.58 14.12
C ARG A 93 -6.21 -2.14 12.83
N ILE A 94 -4.88 -2.06 12.88
CA ILE A 94 -4.04 -1.75 11.70
C ILE A 94 -4.26 -2.78 10.59
N ARG A 95 -4.29 -4.08 10.93
CA ARG A 95 -4.56 -5.16 9.98
C ARG A 95 -5.96 -5.06 9.38
N ARG A 96 -7.00 -4.82 10.20
CA ARG A 96 -8.38 -4.64 9.72
C ARG A 96 -8.51 -3.48 8.73
N ARG A 97 -7.93 -2.32 9.04
CA ARG A 97 -7.96 -1.15 8.13
C ARG A 97 -7.15 -1.37 6.85
N ALA A 98 -6.00 -2.03 6.94
CA ALA A 98 -5.21 -2.40 5.77
C ALA A 98 -6.00 -3.33 4.83
N GLY A 99 -6.72 -4.31 5.40
CA GLY A 99 -7.62 -5.19 4.64
C GLY A 99 -8.75 -4.42 3.96
N HIS A 100 -9.40 -3.50 4.67
CA HIS A 100 -10.51 -2.71 4.13
C HIS A 100 -10.06 -1.80 2.96
N ARG A 101 -8.88 -1.18 3.06
CA ARG A 101 -8.34 -0.36 1.96
C ARG A 101 -8.06 -1.20 0.72
N LYS A 102 -7.50 -2.40 0.89
CA LYS A 102 -7.22 -3.31 -0.24
C LYS A 102 -8.51 -3.81 -0.90
N ALA A 103 -9.54 -4.10 -0.10
CA ALA A 103 -10.86 -4.43 -0.61
C ALA A 103 -11.47 -3.24 -1.39
N TRP A 104 -11.30 -2.02 -0.90
CA TRP A 104 -11.80 -0.82 -1.56
C TRP A 104 -11.08 -0.51 -2.88
N GLU A 105 -9.77 -0.75 -2.95
CA GLU A 105 -8.99 -0.64 -4.20
C GLU A 105 -9.46 -1.65 -5.26
N HIS A 106 -9.76 -2.88 -4.86
CA HIS A 106 -10.35 -3.87 -5.77
C HIS A 106 -11.76 -3.48 -6.21
N ALA A 107 -12.60 -2.99 -5.30
CA ALA A 107 -13.94 -2.52 -5.62
C ALA A 107 -13.91 -1.35 -6.62
N TRP A 108 -13.03 -0.38 -6.40
CA TRP A 108 -12.84 0.77 -7.30
C TRP A 108 -12.32 0.35 -8.67
N THR A 109 -11.35 -0.56 -8.71
CA THR A 109 -10.82 -1.10 -9.97
C THR A 109 -11.90 -1.86 -10.74
N GLY A 110 -12.68 -2.70 -10.06
CA GLY A 110 -13.83 -3.38 -10.65
C GLY A 110 -14.85 -2.40 -11.22
N ALA A 111 -15.19 -1.35 -10.46
CA ALA A 111 -16.13 -0.31 -10.90
C ALA A 111 -15.63 0.44 -12.16
N ILE A 112 -14.35 0.82 -12.21
CA ILE A 112 -13.76 1.47 -13.40
C ILE A 112 -13.82 0.55 -14.61
N VAL A 113 -13.48 -0.73 -14.45
CA VAL A 113 -13.49 -1.67 -15.58
C VAL A 113 -14.91 -1.83 -16.14
N VAL A 114 -15.91 -2.04 -15.27
CA VAL A 114 -17.32 -2.14 -15.70
C VAL A 114 -17.77 -0.86 -16.40
N LEU A 115 -17.40 0.32 -15.88
CA LEU A 115 -17.70 1.61 -16.50
C LEU A 115 -17.08 1.73 -17.90
N LEU A 116 -15.81 1.37 -18.07
CA LEU A 116 -15.12 1.41 -19.36
C LEU A 116 -15.72 0.43 -20.36
N CYS A 117 -16.09 -0.78 -19.92
CA CYS A 117 -16.78 -1.76 -20.76
C CYS A 117 -18.15 -1.24 -21.22
N MET A 118 -18.95 -0.68 -20.31
CA MET A 118 -20.25 -0.09 -20.64
C MET A 118 -20.10 1.11 -21.59
N LEU A 119 -19.09 1.96 -21.38
CA LEU A 119 -18.81 3.09 -22.27
C LEU A 119 -18.41 2.62 -23.67
N ALA A 120 -17.51 1.64 -23.77
CA ALA A 120 -17.09 1.07 -25.04
C ALA A 120 -18.25 0.42 -25.78
N LEU A 121 -19.13 -0.28 -25.07
CA LEU A 121 -20.38 -0.83 -25.60
C LEU A 121 -21.29 0.25 -26.17
N LEU A 122 -21.47 1.36 -25.44
CA LEU A 122 -22.33 2.46 -25.86
C LEU A 122 -21.77 3.17 -27.10
N VAL A 123 -20.46 3.39 -27.16
CA VAL A 123 -19.77 3.94 -28.35
C VAL A 123 -19.89 2.98 -29.53
N ALA A 124 -19.63 1.69 -29.33
CA ALA A 124 -19.76 0.68 -30.38
C ALA A 124 -21.20 0.60 -30.91
N LEU A 125 -22.21 0.72 -30.03
CA LEU A 125 -23.61 0.73 -30.42
C LEU A 125 -23.96 1.96 -31.28
N VAL A 126 -23.47 3.14 -30.89
CA VAL A 126 -23.66 4.39 -31.65
C VAL A 126 -22.98 4.32 -33.03
N VAL A 127 -21.83 3.66 -33.12
CA VAL A 127 -21.08 3.53 -34.39
C VAL A 127 -21.65 2.42 -35.28
N ALA A 128 -22.08 1.30 -34.71
CA ALA A 128 -22.49 0.11 -35.46
C ALA A 128 -23.96 0.13 -35.90
N ASN A 129 -24.85 0.72 -35.11
CA ASN A 129 -26.29 0.67 -35.38
C ASN A 129 -26.79 2.02 -35.91
N GLY A 130 -26.90 2.12 -37.23
CA GLY A 130 -28.14 2.62 -37.79
C GLY A 130 -29.31 1.67 -37.46
N GLU A 131 -29.10 0.35 -37.63
CA GLU A 131 -30.02 -0.72 -37.23
C GLU A 131 -29.23 -2.04 -37.10
N ALA A 132 -29.00 -2.57 -35.90
CA ALA A 132 -28.55 -3.96 -35.76
C ALA A 132 -29.09 -4.59 -34.45
N PRO A 133 -29.17 -5.94 -34.39
CA PRO A 133 -29.98 -6.65 -33.41
C PRO A 133 -29.37 -6.56 -32.01
N VAL A 134 -29.88 -5.57 -31.27
CA VAL A 134 -29.47 -5.14 -29.92
C VAL A 134 -29.28 -6.31 -28.96
N VAL A 135 -30.12 -7.35 -29.04
CA VAL A 135 -30.14 -8.46 -28.08
C VAL A 135 -28.89 -9.33 -28.15
N LEU A 136 -28.30 -9.57 -29.33
CA LEU A 136 -27.11 -10.42 -29.46
C LEU A 136 -25.86 -9.71 -28.91
N LEU A 137 -25.76 -8.40 -29.12
CA LEU A 137 -24.69 -7.56 -28.56
C LEU A 137 -24.83 -7.42 -27.04
N LEU A 138 -26.06 -7.26 -26.54
CA LEU A 138 -26.34 -7.00 -25.12
C LEU A 138 -26.07 -8.23 -24.24
N VAL A 139 -26.10 -9.44 -24.79
CA VAL A 139 -25.89 -10.67 -24.01
C VAL A 139 -24.47 -11.23 -24.21
N CYS A 140 -23.96 -11.29 -25.45
CA CYS A 140 -22.66 -11.91 -25.71
C CYS A 140 -21.48 -11.08 -25.19
N ILE A 141 -21.54 -9.75 -25.26
CA ILE A 141 -20.39 -8.92 -24.88
C ILE A 141 -20.23 -8.84 -23.35
N PRO A 142 -21.29 -8.68 -22.53
CA PRO A 142 -21.16 -8.78 -21.08
C PRO A 142 -20.68 -10.16 -20.64
N ALA A 143 -21.18 -11.24 -21.27
CA ALA A 143 -20.74 -12.59 -20.95
C ALA A 143 -19.25 -12.81 -21.28
N ALA A 144 -18.81 -12.41 -22.48
CA ALA A 144 -17.41 -12.56 -22.89
C ALA A 144 -16.45 -11.69 -22.05
N SER A 145 -16.86 -10.46 -21.73
CA SER A 145 -16.06 -9.58 -20.87
C SER A 145 -15.96 -10.10 -19.43
N PHE A 146 -17.03 -10.71 -18.89
CA PHE A 146 -17.01 -11.34 -17.58
C PHE A 146 -16.03 -12.52 -17.52
N VAL A 147 -16.02 -13.36 -18.55
CA VAL A 147 -15.07 -14.49 -18.67
C VAL A 147 -13.63 -13.97 -18.79
N ALA A 148 -13.38 -12.96 -19.62
CA ALA A 148 -12.06 -12.37 -19.77
C ALA A 148 -11.55 -11.73 -18.46
N LEU A 149 -12.43 -11.04 -17.72
CA LEU A 149 -12.09 -10.45 -16.42
C LEU A 149 -11.81 -11.50 -15.36
N ALA A 150 -12.64 -12.55 -15.28
CA ALA A 150 -12.42 -13.65 -14.36
C ALA A 150 -11.08 -14.33 -14.63
N ALA A 151 -10.74 -14.58 -15.90
CA ALA A 151 -9.46 -15.13 -16.31
C ALA A 151 -8.28 -14.21 -15.93
N LEU A 152 -8.39 -12.90 -16.19
CA LEU A 152 -7.34 -11.93 -15.87
C LEU A 152 -7.11 -11.79 -14.36
N LEU A 153 -8.18 -11.78 -13.56
CA LEU A 153 -8.11 -11.74 -12.10
C LEU A 153 -7.51 -13.03 -11.55
N ASN A 154 -7.89 -14.19 -12.08
CA ASN A 154 -7.31 -15.47 -11.69
C ASN A 154 -5.81 -15.50 -11.99
N TRP A 155 -5.41 -15.08 -13.19
CA TRP A 155 -4.00 -14.95 -13.57
C TRP A 155 -3.24 -13.98 -12.65
N ARG A 156 -3.82 -12.81 -12.37
CA ARG A 156 -3.25 -11.80 -11.46
C ARG A 156 -3.10 -12.32 -10.04
N TRP A 157 -4.02 -13.18 -9.59
CA TRP A 157 -3.97 -13.80 -8.29
C TRP A 157 -2.86 -14.84 -8.23
N GLU A 158 -2.79 -15.77 -9.19
CA GLU A 158 -1.70 -16.76 -9.28
C GLU A 158 -0.32 -16.11 -9.39
N SER A 159 -0.21 -14.98 -10.11
CA SER A 159 1.04 -14.22 -10.22
C SER A 159 1.43 -13.50 -8.92
N GLN A 160 0.47 -13.23 -8.03
CA GLN A 160 0.68 -12.52 -6.76
C GLN A 160 0.78 -13.46 -5.56
N VAL A 161 0.44 -14.74 -5.68
CA VAL A 161 0.81 -15.73 -4.68
C VAL A 161 2.30 -15.98 -4.90
N PRO A 162 3.20 -15.41 -4.07
CA PRO A 162 4.60 -15.81 -4.14
C PRO A 162 4.60 -17.33 -4.01
N ARG A 163 5.16 -18.03 -5.00
CA ARG A 163 5.40 -19.46 -4.91
C ARG A 163 6.04 -19.67 -3.55
N SER A 164 5.30 -20.30 -2.63
CA SER A 164 5.81 -20.61 -1.30
C SER A 164 7.19 -21.22 -1.50
N PRO A 165 8.19 -20.89 -0.66
CA PRO A 165 9.46 -21.60 -0.68
C PRO A 165 9.14 -23.07 -0.48
N ARG A 166 9.12 -23.81 -1.60
CA ARG A 166 8.85 -25.23 -1.62
C ARG A 166 10.19 -25.84 -1.23
N GLU A 167 10.12 -26.46 -0.07
CA GLU A 167 11.06 -27.38 0.55
C GLU A 167 12.23 -26.83 1.38
N PRO A 168 12.39 -27.37 2.60
CA PRO A 168 13.56 -27.16 3.44
C PRO A 168 14.78 -27.82 2.80
N GLU A 169 15.90 -27.09 2.85
CA GLU A 169 17.23 -27.59 2.56
C GLU A 169 17.44 -28.95 3.27
N PRO A 170 17.73 -30.05 2.54
CA PRO A 170 18.04 -31.31 3.19
C PRO A 170 19.30 -31.13 4.05
N PRO A 171 19.37 -31.76 5.23
CA PRO A 171 20.47 -31.59 6.16
C PRO A 171 21.82 -31.86 5.48
N GLN A 172 22.76 -30.94 5.65
CA GLN A 172 24.16 -30.96 5.17
C GLN A 172 25.02 -32.09 5.76
N ALA A 173 24.45 -33.28 5.96
CA ALA A 173 25.08 -34.41 6.63
C ALA A 173 25.74 -35.41 5.65
N VAL A 174 26.28 -34.98 4.50
CA VAL A 174 27.14 -35.83 3.65
C VAL A 174 28.18 -35.00 2.90
N ARG A 175 29.07 -34.30 3.63
CA ARG A 175 30.27 -33.69 3.00
C ARG A 175 31.54 -33.80 3.85
N ARG A 176 31.57 -34.78 4.74
CA ARG A 176 32.77 -35.23 5.46
C ARG A 176 32.74 -36.75 5.57
N ALA A 177 33.21 -37.40 4.52
CA ALA A 177 33.81 -38.73 4.54
C ALA A 177 34.82 -38.77 3.39
#